data_AF-A0A075FSI5-F1
#
_entry.id   AF-A0A075FSI5-F1
#
_cell.length_a   1.000
_cell.length_b   1.000
_cell.length_c   1.000
_cell.angle_alpha   90.00
_cell.angle_beta   90.00
_cell.angle_gamma   90.00
#
_symmetry.space_group_name_H-M   'P 1'
#
loop_
_entity.id
_entity.type
_entity.pdbx_description
1 polymer ?
#
loop_
_entity_poly.entity_id
_entity_poly.type
_entity_poly.pdbx_seq_one_letter_code
_entity_poly.pdbx_strand_id
1 'polypeptide(L)'
;MLKDVNESSAGKVSEYGPNKLPCSSGIYDSPWIILVEGRADILNLLRAGYDNALAIEGARIDESIKDLCAKKDKVVAFLDGDRAGGFILKELKSVVRVDYELRADEGVEVEELTPQRVADILSDVTENVKQQTAEPKQVNDNDKPLAEATSKVYQDLNETLEAIGLDSNNDQLFKVPISELVDKLSTQTGIKYLILDGIITQRLLDSAKQSGIDSIVGHRIANLSNTDGVTLKTFTELGIN
;
A
#
# COMPACT_ATOMS: atom_id res chain seq x y z
N MET A 1 -1.54 -37.56 -4.47
CA MET A 1 -1.15 -36.73 -3.31
C MET A 1 -0.39 -35.53 -3.86
N LEU A 2 -1.13 -34.48 -4.23
CA LEU A 2 -0.55 -33.23 -4.69
C LEU A 2 -0.19 -32.44 -3.43
N LYS A 3 1.11 -32.19 -3.27
CA LYS A 3 1.67 -31.40 -2.17
C LYS A 3 1.23 -29.96 -2.33
N ASP A 4 0.86 -29.38 -1.20
CA ASP A 4 0.45 -28.01 -0.99
C ASP A 4 1.31 -27.02 -1.77
N VAL A 5 0.68 -26.33 -2.72
CA VAL A 5 1.27 -25.21 -3.43
C VAL A 5 1.11 -23.99 -2.52
N ASN A 6 2.21 -23.61 -1.87
CA ASN A 6 2.51 -22.28 -1.32
C ASN A 6 1.31 -21.32 -1.18
N GLU A 7 0.67 -21.33 -0.01
CA GLU A 7 -0.02 -20.14 0.53
C GLU A 7 1.04 -19.12 0.95
N SER A 8 1.69 -18.45 -0.01
CA SER A 8 2.59 -17.35 0.28
C SER A 8 2.28 -16.15 -0.62
N SER A 9 1.71 -15.12 0.02
CA SER A 9 1.43 -13.75 -0.46
C SER A 9 0.10 -13.41 -1.16
N ALA A 10 -0.91 -14.28 -1.19
CA ALA A 10 -2.26 -13.81 -1.53
C ALA A 10 -2.76 -12.85 -0.43
N GLY A 11 -2.94 -11.57 -0.76
CA GLY A 11 -3.36 -10.55 0.20
C GLY A 11 -4.60 -11.00 0.98
N LYS A 12 -4.64 -10.69 2.28
CA LYS A 12 -5.77 -11.06 3.14
C LYS A 12 -6.87 -10.01 3.06
N VAL A 13 -8.11 -10.46 3.04
CA VAL A 13 -9.27 -9.58 3.25
C VAL A 13 -9.32 -9.16 4.71
N SER A 14 -9.44 -7.86 4.94
CA SER A 14 -9.62 -7.18 6.22
C SER A 14 -10.89 -6.32 6.21
N GLU A 15 -11.08 -5.52 7.25
CA GLU A 15 -12.21 -4.60 7.40
C GLU A 15 -11.70 -3.15 7.48
N TYR A 16 -12.47 -2.21 6.94
CA TYR A 16 -12.20 -0.77 6.95
C TYR A 16 -13.36 0.01 7.55
N GLY A 17 -13.03 1.04 8.34
CA GLY A 17 -14.00 2.01 8.84
C GLY A 17 -14.96 1.48 9.92
N PRO A 18 -15.84 2.34 10.45
CA PRO A 18 -16.77 2.01 11.52
C PRO A 18 -17.79 0.93 11.11
N ASN A 19 -18.11 0.86 9.82
CA ASN A 19 -19.05 -0.10 9.25
C ASN A 19 -18.38 -1.39 8.77
N LYS A 20 -17.08 -1.57 9.04
CA LYS A 20 -16.35 -2.82 8.78
C LYS A 20 -16.43 -3.28 7.32
N LEU A 21 -16.30 -2.33 6.40
CA LEU A 21 -16.35 -2.59 4.97
C LEU A 21 -15.22 -3.54 4.57
N PRO A 22 -15.49 -4.63 3.83
CA PRO A 22 -14.44 -5.51 3.35
C PRO A 22 -13.42 -4.75 2.51
N CYS A 23 -12.14 -4.99 2.77
CA CYS A 23 -11.06 -4.40 1.99
C CYS A 23 -9.88 -5.36 1.90
N SER A 24 -9.02 -5.18 0.92
CA SER A 24 -7.68 -5.77 0.94
C SER A 24 -6.72 -4.88 1.75
N SER A 25 -5.59 -5.43 2.20
CA SER A 25 -4.70 -4.71 3.12
C SER A 25 -3.88 -3.59 2.47
N GLY A 26 -3.74 -3.55 1.14
CA GLY A 26 -3.00 -2.52 0.40
C GLY A 26 -3.76 -1.20 0.25
N ILE A 27 -5.04 -1.10 0.66
CA ILE A 27 -5.81 0.15 0.57
C ILE A 27 -5.22 1.29 1.40
N TYR A 28 -4.36 1.01 2.38
CA TYR A 28 -3.77 2.03 3.24
C TYR A 28 -2.57 2.69 2.54
N ASP A 29 -1.74 1.89 1.88
CA ASP A 29 -0.45 2.30 1.35
C ASP A 29 -0.50 2.65 -0.13
N SER A 30 -1.36 1.99 -0.90
CA SER A 30 -1.43 2.22 -2.35
C SER A 30 -1.86 3.67 -2.65
N PRO A 31 -1.19 4.37 -3.58
CA PRO A 31 -1.58 5.72 -3.98
C PRO A 31 -2.94 5.75 -4.71
N TRP A 32 -3.46 4.59 -5.12
CA TRP A 32 -4.74 4.47 -5.80
C TRP A 32 -5.58 3.34 -5.21
N ILE A 33 -6.89 3.42 -5.41
CA ILE A 33 -7.84 2.46 -4.83
C ILE A 33 -8.84 1.98 -5.88
N ILE A 34 -9.25 0.72 -5.77
CA ILE A 34 -10.31 0.11 -6.57
C ILE A 34 -11.55 -0.07 -5.67
N LEU A 35 -12.65 0.56 -6.04
CA LEU A 35 -13.94 0.43 -5.38
C LEU A 35 -14.78 -0.62 -6.12
N VAL A 36 -15.22 -1.62 -5.37
CA VAL A 36 -16.02 -2.76 -5.87
C VAL A 36 -17.31 -2.91 -5.07
N GLU A 37 -18.25 -3.73 -5.54
CA GLU A 37 -19.55 -3.88 -4.89
C GLU A 37 -19.45 -4.68 -3.59
N GLY A 38 -18.70 -5.78 -3.62
CA GLY A 38 -18.72 -6.78 -2.56
C GLY A 38 -17.38 -7.43 -2.24
N ARG A 39 -17.44 -8.27 -1.21
CA ARG A 39 -16.28 -9.03 -0.69
C ARG A 39 -15.71 -10.01 -1.73
N ALA A 40 -16.56 -10.63 -2.53
CA ALA A 40 -16.13 -11.65 -3.48
C ALA A 40 -15.32 -11.05 -4.65
N ASP A 41 -15.67 -9.84 -5.08
CA ASP A 41 -14.88 -9.05 -6.03
C ASP A 41 -13.45 -8.84 -5.52
N ILE A 42 -13.30 -8.47 -4.24
CA ILE A 42 -11.98 -8.30 -3.61
C ILE A 42 -11.20 -9.61 -3.64
N LEU A 43 -11.84 -10.75 -3.36
CA LEU A 43 -11.18 -12.04 -3.44
C LEU A 43 -10.69 -12.35 -4.86
N ASN A 44 -11.46 -11.96 -5.88
CA ASN A 44 -11.07 -12.15 -7.27
C ASN A 44 -9.92 -11.21 -7.68
N LEU A 45 -9.99 -9.94 -7.28
CA LEU A 45 -8.92 -8.95 -7.46
C LEU A 45 -7.61 -9.39 -6.80
N LEU A 46 -7.67 -9.93 -5.59
CA LEU A 46 -6.51 -10.49 -4.89
C LEU A 46 -5.89 -11.66 -5.66
N ARG A 47 -6.71 -12.55 -6.24
CA ARG A 47 -6.22 -13.63 -7.12
C ARG A 47 -5.58 -13.11 -8.40
N ALA A 48 -6.03 -11.93 -8.88
CA ALA A 48 -5.46 -11.22 -10.02
C ALA A 48 -4.23 -10.35 -9.67
N GLY A 49 -3.81 -10.32 -8.39
CA GLY A 49 -2.64 -9.56 -7.94
C GLY A 49 -2.93 -8.11 -7.55
N TYR A 50 -4.19 -7.71 -7.42
CA TYR A 50 -4.59 -6.37 -6.97
C TYR A 50 -4.95 -6.40 -5.49
N ASP A 51 -4.14 -5.75 -4.65
CA ASP A 51 -4.28 -5.74 -3.20
C ASP A 51 -4.80 -4.40 -2.63
N ASN A 52 -5.34 -3.53 -3.47
CA ASN A 52 -5.79 -2.17 -3.14
C ASN A 52 -7.31 -1.95 -3.38
N ALA A 53 -8.13 -2.96 -3.11
CA ALA A 53 -9.58 -2.92 -3.29
C ALA A 53 -10.37 -2.69 -1.99
N LEU A 54 -11.46 -1.94 -2.07
CA LEU A 54 -12.42 -1.68 -0.99
C LEU A 54 -13.85 -1.91 -1.51
N ALA A 55 -14.62 -2.73 -0.79
CA ALA A 55 -16.04 -2.93 -1.08
C ALA A 55 -16.86 -1.76 -0.56
N ILE A 56 -17.83 -1.32 -1.35
CA ILE A 56 -18.75 -0.23 -0.98
C ILE A 56 -20.05 -0.72 -0.34
N GLU A 57 -20.31 -2.03 -0.41
CA GLU A 57 -21.44 -2.76 0.19
C GLU A 57 -22.80 -2.04 0.13
N GLY A 58 -23.58 -2.38 -0.90
CA GLY A 58 -24.97 -1.95 -1.04
C GLY A 58 -25.16 -0.56 -1.67
N ALA A 59 -26.37 -0.01 -1.53
CA ALA A 59 -26.77 1.20 -2.27
C ALA A 59 -26.40 2.51 -1.57
N ARG A 60 -26.03 2.51 -0.28
CA ARG A 60 -25.73 3.74 0.45
C ARG A 60 -24.24 3.81 0.76
N ILE A 61 -23.55 4.70 0.07
CA ILE A 61 -22.10 4.85 0.20
C ILE A 61 -21.75 5.51 1.54
N ASP A 62 -20.89 4.84 2.29
CA ASP A 62 -20.43 5.29 3.60
C ASP A 62 -19.52 6.53 3.52
N GLU A 63 -19.58 7.42 4.52
CA GLU A 63 -18.73 8.62 4.55
C GLU A 63 -17.24 8.29 4.70
N SER A 64 -16.88 7.19 5.38
CA SER A 64 -15.48 6.78 5.50
C SER A 64 -14.83 6.44 4.16
N ILE A 65 -15.62 6.01 3.16
CA ILE A 65 -15.14 5.80 1.78
C ILE A 65 -14.70 7.14 1.17
N LYS A 66 -15.45 8.23 1.41
CA LYS A 66 -15.07 9.57 0.92
C LYS A 66 -13.73 10.01 1.48
N ASP A 67 -13.56 9.86 2.80
CA ASP A 67 -12.34 10.30 3.50
C ASP A 67 -11.11 9.52 3.04
N LEU A 68 -11.27 8.22 2.74
CA LEU A 68 -10.20 7.42 2.17
C LEU A 68 -9.89 7.85 0.74
N CYS A 69 -10.90 7.95 -0.12
CA CYS A 69 -10.76 8.34 -1.53
C CYS A 69 -10.11 9.73 -1.68
N ALA A 70 -10.38 10.67 -0.77
CA ALA A 70 -9.78 12.00 -0.77
C ALA A 70 -8.25 11.98 -0.55
N LYS A 71 -7.71 10.90 0.03
CA LYS A 71 -6.27 10.71 0.27
C LYS A 71 -5.58 9.94 -0.86
N LYS A 72 -6.32 9.51 -1.88
CA LYS A 72 -5.79 8.72 -3.00
C LYS A 72 -5.59 9.61 -4.23
N ASP A 73 -4.48 9.38 -4.92
CA ASP A 73 -4.16 10.03 -6.19
C ASP A 73 -5.20 9.64 -7.26
N LYS A 74 -5.59 8.36 -7.29
CA LYS A 74 -6.58 7.81 -8.21
C LYS A 74 -7.64 6.94 -7.52
N VAL A 75 -8.88 7.09 -7.96
CA VAL A 75 -10.02 6.27 -7.54
C VAL A 75 -10.62 5.59 -8.75
N VAL A 76 -10.64 4.26 -8.74
CA VAL A 76 -11.20 3.42 -9.80
C VAL A 76 -12.50 2.82 -9.28
N ALA A 77 -13.59 2.91 -10.02
CA ALA A 77 -14.77 2.09 -9.78
C ALA A 77 -14.73 0.90 -10.72
N PHE A 78 -14.83 -0.32 -10.20
CA PHE A 78 -14.90 -1.55 -10.99
C PHE A 78 -16.09 -2.38 -10.51
N LEU A 79 -17.17 -2.33 -11.28
CA LEU A 79 -18.49 -2.82 -10.87
C LEU A 79 -19.04 -3.85 -11.86
N ASP A 80 -20.09 -4.57 -11.47
CA ASP A 80 -20.63 -5.69 -12.23
C ASP A 80 -21.14 -5.27 -13.61
N GLY A 81 -21.16 -6.16 -14.59
CA GLY A 81 -21.56 -5.89 -15.97
C GLY A 81 -23.07 -5.75 -16.19
N ASP A 82 -23.84 -5.55 -15.12
CA ASP A 82 -25.29 -5.65 -15.12
C ASP A 82 -26.00 -4.29 -14.96
N ARG A 83 -27.34 -4.29 -14.82
CA ARG A 83 -28.07 -3.04 -14.60
C ARG A 83 -27.89 -2.50 -13.18
N ALA A 84 -27.76 -3.35 -12.17
CA ALA A 84 -27.60 -2.95 -10.78
C ALA A 84 -26.29 -2.18 -10.57
N GLY A 85 -25.18 -2.70 -11.09
CA GLY A 85 -23.86 -2.04 -11.07
C GLY A 85 -23.88 -0.66 -11.74
N GLY A 86 -24.77 -0.43 -12.72
CA GLY A 86 -25.01 0.89 -13.31
C GLY A 86 -25.61 1.90 -12.35
N PHE A 87 -26.57 1.49 -11.53
CA PHE A 87 -27.15 2.35 -10.52
C PHE A 87 -26.18 2.62 -9.38
N ILE A 88 -25.41 1.61 -8.98
CA ILE A 88 -24.37 1.73 -7.95
C ILE A 88 -23.28 2.70 -8.39
N LEU A 89 -22.80 2.61 -9.65
CA LEU A 89 -21.83 3.56 -10.19
C LEU A 89 -22.34 5.01 -10.11
N LYS A 90 -23.62 5.21 -10.47
CA LYS A 90 -24.23 6.54 -10.46
C LYS A 90 -24.30 7.12 -9.05
N GLU A 91 -24.70 6.31 -8.07
CA GLU A 91 -24.73 6.72 -6.66
C GLU A 91 -23.32 7.01 -6.17
N LEU A 92 -22.36 6.11 -6.42
CA LEU A 92 -20.96 6.28 -6.05
C LEU A 92 -20.39 7.61 -6.54
N LYS A 93 -20.60 7.94 -7.82
CA LYS A 93 -20.14 9.22 -8.40
C LYS A 93 -20.80 10.47 -7.83
N SER A 94 -21.96 10.34 -7.18
CA SER A 94 -22.59 11.47 -6.49
C SER A 94 -21.91 11.79 -5.14
N VAL A 95 -21.11 10.84 -4.64
CA VAL A 95 -20.55 10.83 -3.29
C VAL A 95 -19.03 10.95 -3.30
N VAL A 96 -18.34 10.29 -4.24
CA VAL A 96 -16.87 10.28 -4.38
C VAL A 96 -16.44 10.62 -5.80
N ARG A 97 -15.24 11.22 -5.92
CA ARG A 97 -14.57 11.41 -7.21
C ARG A 97 -14.12 10.05 -7.74
N VAL A 98 -14.49 9.73 -8.98
CA VAL A 98 -14.05 8.53 -9.70
C VAL A 98 -13.23 8.98 -10.91
N ASP A 99 -11.99 8.52 -11.00
CA ASP A 99 -11.07 8.79 -12.11
C ASP A 99 -11.29 7.83 -13.29
N TYR A 100 -11.56 6.56 -12.97
CA TYR A 100 -11.76 5.50 -13.95
C TYR A 100 -13.03 4.73 -13.64
N GLU A 101 -13.87 4.55 -14.66
CA GLU A 101 -15.13 3.83 -14.59
C GLU A 101 -14.99 2.54 -15.39
N LEU A 102 -14.80 1.43 -14.71
CA LEU A 102 -14.65 0.11 -15.28
C LEU A 102 -15.85 -0.75 -14.95
N ARG A 103 -16.15 -1.68 -15.85
CA ARG A 103 -17.24 -2.64 -15.74
C ARG A 103 -16.75 -4.02 -16.11
N ALA A 104 -17.28 -5.04 -15.44
CA ALA A 104 -17.15 -6.40 -15.93
C ALA A 104 -17.84 -6.56 -17.30
N ASP A 105 -17.56 -7.68 -17.97
CA ASP A 105 -18.20 -8.02 -19.24
C ASP A 105 -19.74 -8.04 -19.11
N GLU A 106 -20.47 -7.76 -20.18
CA GLU A 106 -21.93 -7.60 -20.12
C GLU A 106 -22.63 -8.80 -19.47
N GLY A 107 -23.37 -8.55 -18.39
CA GLY A 107 -24.09 -9.57 -17.63
C GLY A 107 -23.21 -10.48 -16.76
N VAL A 108 -21.92 -10.17 -16.62
CA VAL A 108 -20.97 -10.92 -15.77
C VAL A 108 -20.66 -10.12 -14.51
N GLU A 109 -20.61 -10.79 -13.37
CA GLU A 109 -20.21 -10.17 -12.09
C GLU A 109 -18.68 -10.15 -11.96
N VAL A 110 -18.13 -9.18 -11.22
CA VAL A 110 -16.67 -9.05 -11.02
C VAL A 110 -16.11 -10.31 -10.35
N GLU A 111 -16.86 -10.94 -9.45
CA GLU A 111 -16.49 -12.21 -8.81
C GLU A 111 -16.36 -13.41 -9.77
N GLU A 112 -17.02 -13.36 -10.94
CA GLU A 112 -17.04 -14.43 -11.94
C GLU A 112 -15.93 -14.32 -12.99
N LEU A 113 -15.27 -13.16 -13.08
CA LEU A 113 -14.20 -12.95 -14.04
C LEU A 113 -13.00 -13.86 -13.75
N THR A 114 -12.29 -14.28 -14.80
CA THR A 114 -10.98 -14.92 -14.60
C THR A 114 -9.95 -13.89 -14.13
N PRO A 115 -8.93 -14.28 -13.34
CA PRO A 115 -7.87 -13.36 -12.92
C PRO A 115 -7.17 -12.65 -14.08
N GLN A 116 -6.98 -13.34 -15.21
CA GLN A 116 -6.42 -12.75 -16.43
C GLN A 116 -7.35 -11.66 -16.99
N ARG A 117 -8.67 -11.91 -17.03
CA ARG A 117 -9.63 -10.94 -17.53
C ARG A 117 -9.69 -9.69 -16.65
N VAL A 118 -9.60 -9.85 -15.33
CA VAL A 118 -9.45 -8.73 -14.39
C VAL A 118 -8.21 -7.90 -14.72
N ALA A 119 -7.07 -8.56 -14.93
CA ALA A 119 -5.82 -7.88 -15.30
C ALA A 119 -5.93 -7.14 -16.65
N ASP A 120 -6.60 -7.74 -17.64
CA ASP A 120 -6.81 -7.12 -18.95
C ASP A 120 -7.73 -5.89 -18.88
N ILE A 121 -8.74 -5.88 -18.00
CA ILE A 121 -9.64 -4.73 -17.81
C ILE A 121 -8.92 -3.59 -17.08
N LEU A 122 -8.04 -3.92 -16.15
CA LEU A 122 -7.29 -2.95 -15.34
C LEU A 122 -5.95 -2.53 -15.95
N SER A 123 -5.54 -3.09 -17.09
CA SER A 123 -4.21 -2.89 -17.68
C SER A 123 -3.94 -1.41 -17.98
N ASP A 124 -4.83 -0.76 -18.72
CA ASP A 124 -4.70 0.65 -19.10
C ASP A 124 -4.58 1.54 -17.86
N VAL A 125 -5.40 1.29 -16.84
CA VAL A 125 -5.34 2.05 -15.57
C VAL A 125 -4.01 1.83 -14.87
N THR A 126 -3.57 0.58 -14.78
CA THR A 126 -2.32 0.20 -14.11
C THR A 126 -1.12 0.83 -14.81
N GLU A 127 -1.10 0.85 -16.15
CA GLU A 127 -0.05 1.50 -16.94
C GLU A 127 -0.04 3.01 -16.73
N ASN A 128 -1.21 3.67 -16.76
CA ASN A 128 -1.32 5.11 -16.52
C ASN A 128 -0.90 5.49 -15.09
N VAL A 129 -1.27 4.69 -14.09
CA VAL A 129 -0.86 4.90 -12.69
C VAL A 129 0.66 4.73 -12.57
N LYS A 130 1.25 3.69 -13.17
CA LYS A 130 2.71 3.47 -13.17
C LYS A 130 3.48 4.63 -13.82
N GLN A 131 2.97 5.17 -14.92
CA GLN A 131 3.57 6.31 -15.60
C GLN A 131 3.48 7.60 -14.77
N GLN A 132 2.36 7.83 -14.08
CA GLN A 132 2.20 8.99 -13.18
C GLN A 132 3.02 8.85 -11.89
N THR A 133 3.32 7.64 -11.43
CA THR A 133 4.27 7.41 -10.33
C THR A 133 5.74 7.55 -10.74
N ALA A 134 6.05 7.58 -12.04
CA ALA A 134 7.39 7.86 -12.56
C ALA A 134 7.66 9.37 -12.74
N GLU A 135 6.63 10.22 -12.69
CA GLU A 135 6.83 11.63 -12.46
C GLU A 135 7.17 11.82 -10.96
N PRO A 136 8.32 12.43 -10.62
CA PRO A 136 8.74 12.54 -9.24
C PRO A 136 7.68 13.35 -8.48
N LYS A 137 6.96 12.68 -7.57
CA LYS A 137 6.27 13.38 -6.48
C LYS A 137 7.30 14.34 -5.89
N GLN A 138 6.98 15.63 -5.86
CA GLN A 138 7.93 16.62 -5.37
C GLN A 138 8.30 16.25 -3.92
N VAL A 139 9.47 15.63 -3.77
CA VAL A 139 10.05 15.32 -2.48
C VAL A 139 10.17 16.66 -1.78
N ASN A 140 9.52 16.78 -0.63
CA ASN A 140 9.55 18.00 0.16
C ASN A 140 11.03 18.39 0.35
N ASP A 141 11.38 19.68 0.26
CA ASP A 141 12.80 20.09 0.25
C ASP A 141 13.57 19.57 1.49
N ASN A 142 12.86 19.37 2.60
CA ASN A 142 13.39 18.79 3.83
C ASN A 142 13.70 17.28 3.76
N ASP A 143 13.04 16.53 2.87
CA ASP A 143 13.18 15.09 2.72
C ASP A 143 14.28 14.70 1.70
N LYS A 144 14.81 15.66 0.93
CA LYS A 144 15.86 15.41 -0.09
C LYS A 144 17.07 14.63 0.44
N PRO A 145 17.66 15.00 1.60
CA PRO A 145 18.83 14.25 2.13
C PRO A 145 18.50 12.79 2.46
N LEU A 146 17.28 12.54 2.97
CA LEU A 146 16.81 11.20 3.31
C LEU A 146 16.51 10.38 2.06
N ALA A 147 15.89 10.99 1.04
CA ALA A 147 15.64 10.37 -0.25
C ALA A 147 16.95 9.97 -0.93
N GLU A 148 17.93 10.87 -1.00
CA GLU A 148 19.25 10.58 -1.59
C GLU A 148 19.99 9.44 -0.87
N ALA A 149 19.97 9.43 0.46
CA ALA A 149 20.58 8.37 1.25
C ALA A 149 19.89 7.01 1.01
N THR A 150 18.55 7.03 0.90
CA THR A 150 17.75 5.84 0.71
C THR A 150 17.90 5.27 -0.70
N SER A 151 17.90 6.11 -1.74
CA SER A 151 18.08 5.67 -3.13
C SER A 151 19.41 4.94 -3.36
N LYS A 152 20.48 5.33 -2.64
CA LYS A 152 21.80 4.68 -2.73
C LYS A 152 21.79 3.23 -2.27
N VAL A 153 20.95 2.89 -1.29
CA VAL A 153 20.92 1.56 -0.68
C VAL A 153 19.71 0.74 -1.10
N TYR A 154 18.69 1.36 -1.70
CA TYR A 154 17.43 0.70 -2.06
C TYR A 154 17.63 -0.49 -3.00
N GLN A 155 18.49 -0.36 -4.02
CA GLN A 155 18.77 -1.45 -4.97
C GLN A 155 19.35 -2.70 -4.31
N ASP A 156 20.15 -2.52 -3.25
CA ASP A 156 20.75 -3.62 -2.49
C ASP A 156 19.83 -4.16 -1.39
N LEU A 157 18.70 -3.48 -1.13
CA LEU A 157 17.78 -3.76 -0.04
C LEU A 157 16.44 -4.33 -0.51
N ASN A 158 15.93 -3.90 -1.67
CA ASN A 158 14.62 -4.32 -2.17
C ASN A 158 14.58 -5.85 -2.38
N GLU A 159 13.50 -6.49 -1.91
CA GLU A 159 13.27 -7.94 -1.97
C GLU A 159 14.27 -8.81 -1.18
N THR A 160 14.91 -8.25 -0.15
CA THR A 160 15.86 -8.96 0.71
C THR A 160 15.32 -9.31 2.10
N LEU A 161 14.26 -8.65 2.57
CA LEU A 161 13.77 -8.68 3.97
C LEU A 161 14.83 -8.29 5.01
N GLU A 162 15.79 -7.46 4.60
CA GLU A 162 16.86 -6.93 5.44
C GLU A 162 16.58 -5.47 5.83
N ALA A 163 17.42 -4.95 6.73
CA ALA A 163 17.42 -3.57 7.16
C ALA A 163 18.85 -3.03 7.22
N ILE A 164 19.02 -1.78 6.80
CA ILE A 164 20.26 -1.04 6.76
C ILE A 164 20.18 0.14 7.74
N GLY A 165 21.19 0.26 8.59
CA GLY A 165 21.39 1.44 9.44
C GLY A 165 22.47 2.34 8.85
N LEU A 166 22.17 3.63 8.68
CA LEU A 166 23.11 4.65 8.22
C LEU A 166 23.43 5.64 9.33
N ASP A 167 24.65 6.16 9.32
CA ASP A 167 25.08 7.24 10.22
C ASP A 167 24.73 8.64 9.67
N SER A 168 25.28 9.69 10.29
CA SER A 168 25.07 11.07 9.85
C SER A 168 25.75 11.44 8.52
N ASN A 169 26.71 10.65 8.06
CA ASN A 169 27.45 10.83 6.82
C ASN A 169 26.87 9.97 5.67
N ASN A 170 25.79 9.22 5.93
CA ASN A 170 25.23 8.20 5.04
C ASN A 170 26.12 6.97 4.85
N ASP A 171 27.03 6.70 5.79
CA ASP A 171 27.84 5.49 5.79
C ASP A 171 27.05 4.34 6.45
N GLN A 172 27.14 3.16 5.84
CA GLN A 172 26.46 1.96 6.35
C GLN A 172 27.12 1.47 7.64
N LEU A 173 26.37 1.51 8.74
CA LEU A 173 26.77 0.95 10.04
C LEU A 173 26.54 -0.57 10.09
N PHE A 174 25.44 -1.04 9.52
CA PHE A 174 25.10 -2.45 9.44
C PHE A 174 24.09 -2.73 8.34
N LYS A 175 24.02 -4.01 7.96
CA LYS A 175 22.93 -4.61 7.19
C LYS A 175 22.59 -5.95 7.85
N VAL A 176 21.34 -6.14 8.27
CA VAL A 176 20.89 -7.33 9.01
C VAL A 176 19.48 -7.75 8.60
N PRO A 177 19.09 -9.03 8.75
CA PRO A 177 17.70 -9.47 8.58
C PRO A 177 16.75 -8.72 9.54
N ILE A 178 15.51 -8.45 9.09
CA ILE A 178 14.49 -7.78 9.92
C ILE A 178 14.24 -8.51 11.24
N SER A 179 14.36 -9.85 11.26
CA SER A 179 14.20 -10.65 12.48
C SER A 179 15.21 -10.30 13.57
N GLU A 180 16.40 -9.84 13.21
CA GLU A 180 17.51 -9.50 14.12
C GLU A 180 17.57 -8.00 14.44
N LEU A 181 16.73 -7.20 13.78
CA LEU A 181 16.84 -5.75 13.81
C LEU A 181 16.68 -5.16 15.21
N VAL A 182 15.69 -5.63 15.97
CA VAL A 182 15.43 -5.13 17.33
C VAL A 182 16.64 -5.35 18.25
N ASP A 183 17.27 -6.51 18.16
CA ASP A 183 18.47 -6.83 18.93
C ASP A 183 19.65 -5.95 18.48
N LYS A 184 19.79 -5.74 17.18
CA LYS A 184 20.85 -4.87 16.62
C LYS A 184 20.69 -3.42 17.08
N LEU A 185 19.46 -2.89 17.08
CA LEU A 185 19.17 -1.53 17.54
C LEU A 185 19.49 -1.33 19.03
N SER A 186 19.35 -2.37 19.85
CA SER A 186 19.67 -2.28 21.29
C SER A 186 21.17 -2.15 21.60
N THR A 187 22.03 -2.57 20.66
CA THR A 187 23.50 -2.63 20.85
C THR A 187 24.26 -1.59 20.05
N GLN A 188 23.69 -1.12 18.93
CA GLN A 188 24.33 -0.18 18.03
C GLN A 188 23.84 1.25 18.30
N THR A 189 24.77 2.20 18.39
CA THR A 189 24.48 3.64 18.52
C THR A 189 24.97 4.42 17.29
N GLY A 190 24.58 5.69 17.18
CA GLY A 190 24.99 6.58 16.09
C GLY A 190 24.20 6.40 14.79
N ILE A 191 23.10 5.64 14.84
CA ILE A 191 22.22 5.40 13.69
C ILE A 191 21.36 6.65 13.50
N LYS A 192 21.49 7.29 12.35
CA LYS A 192 20.66 8.43 11.95
C LYS A 192 19.44 7.98 11.15
N TYR A 193 19.66 7.12 10.15
CA TYR A 193 18.59 6.63 9.29
C TYR A 193 18.50 5.11 9.37
N LEU A 194 17.27 4.62 9.47
CA LEU A 194 16.95 3.20 9.43
C LEU A 194 16.12 2.91 8.19
N ILE A 195 16.60 2.05 7.30
CA ILE A 195 15.92 1.73 6.04
C ILE A 195 15.69 0.23 6.02
N LEU A 196 14.45 -0.23 5.81
CA LEU A 196 14.10 -1.64 5.85
C LEU A 196 13.21 -2.07 4.69
N ASP A 197 13.46 -3.27 4.18
CA ASP A 197 12.56 -3.98 3.27
C ASP A 197 11.43 -4.64 4.08
N GLY A 198 10.54 -3.80 4.63
CA GLY A 198 9.41 -4.29 5.40
C GLY A 198 8.48 -3.22 5.94
N ILE A 199 7.63 -3.63 6.88
CA ILE A 199 6.61 -2.78 7.51
C ILE A 199 7.18 -2.14 8.77
N ILE A 200 7.01 -0.83 8.91
CA ILE A 200 7.33 -0.10 10.14
C ILE A 200 6.25 -0.42 11.18
N THR A 201 6.60 -1.22 12.19
CA THR A 201 5.69 -1.65 13.27
C THR A 201 5.91 -0.85 14.56
N GLN A 202 4.94 -0.87 15.49
CA GLN A 202 5.07 -0.19 16.79
C GLN A 202 6.31 -0.66 17.56
N ARG A 203 6.57 -1.97 17.58
CA ARG A 203 7.76 -2.53 18.25
C ARG A 203 9.06 -1.96 17.67
N LEU A 204 9.12 -1.82 16.34
CA LEU A 204 10.29 -1.25 15.67
C LEU A 204 10.44 0.25 15.98
N LEU A 205 9.33 1.00 15.95
CA LEU A 205 9.31 2.42 16.29
C LEU A 205 9.82 2.65 17.72
N ASP A 206 9.33 1.87 18.68
CA ASP A 206 9.72 2.00 20.09
C ASP A 206 11.22 1.72 20.28
N SER A 207 11.75 0.67 19.63
CA SER A 207 13.19 0.38 19.64
C SER A 207 14.02 1.49 18.98
N ALA A 208 13.57 2.00 17.83
CA ALA A 208 14.25 3.07 17.12
C ALA A 208 14.32 4.37 17.95
N LYS A 209 13.25 4.72 18.66
CA LYS A 209 13.22 5.85 19.60
C LYS A 209 14.25 5.69 20.72
N GLN A 210 14.35 4.49 21.29
CA GLN A 210 15.30 4.20 22.35
C GLN A 210 16.75 4.32 21.87
N SER A 211 17.02 3.97 20.61
CA SER A 211 18.34 4.09 19.99
C SER A 211 18.66 5.48 19.45
N GLY A 212 17.72 6.43 19.52
CA GLY A 212 17.91 7.82 19.08
C GLY A 212 17.96 7.99 17.56
N ILE A 213 17.19 7.19 16.82
CA ILE A 213 17.13 7.26 15.35
C ILE A 213 16.26 8.44 14.90
N ASP A 214 16.75 9.24 13.95
CA ASP A 214 16.04 10.41 13.44
C ASP A 214 14.94 10.04 12.44
N SER A 215 15.18 9.04 11.57
CA SER A 215 14.22 8.65 10.53
C SER A 215 14.19 7.17 10.23
N ILE A 216 13.00 6.65 9.95
CA ILE A 216 12.76 5.27 9.52
C ILE A 216 12.06 5.28 8.16
N VAL A 217 12.58 4.48 7.22
CA VAL A 217 12.03 4.30 5.88
C VAL A 217 11.71 2.82 5.63
N GLY A 218 10.52 2.53 5.13
CA GLY A 218 10.15 1.16 4.74
C GLY A 218 9.13 1.13 3.62
N HIS A 219 8.60 -0.06 3.30
CA HIS A 219 7.54 -0.19 2.30
C HIS A 219 6.21 0.35 2.80
N ARG A 220 5.93 0.17 4.10
CA ARG A 220 4.62 0.45 4.70
C ARG A 220 4.76 0.92 6.14
N ILE A 221 3.77 1.68 6.61
CA ILE A 221 3.69 2.10 8.01
C ILE A 221 2.45 1.43 8.62
N ALA A 222 2.63 0.66 9.70
CA ALA A 222 1.51 0.05 10.41
C ALA A 222 0.63 1.12 11.10
N ASN A 223 -0.46 0.71 11.75
CA ASN A 223 -1.20 1.63 12.63
C ASN A 223 -0.36 1.91 13.89
N LEU A 224 0.27 3.09 13.94
CA LEU A 224 1.20 3.49 14.99
C LEU A 224 0.57 4.51 15.93
N SER A 225 1.02 4.48 17.19
CA SER A 225 0.69 5.45 18.22
C SER A 225 1.96 6.14 18.70
N ASN A 226 1.85 7.41 19.11
CA ASN A 226 2.99 8.19 19.60
C ASN A 226 4.14 8.22 18.58
N THR A 227 3.92 8.81 17.41
CA THR A 227 4.93 8.92 16.34
C THR A 227 5.92 10.08 16.56
N ASP A 228 5.75 10.87 17.62
CA ASP A 228 6.56 12.07 17.87
C ASP A 228 8.04 11.74 18.06
N GLY A 229 8.92 12.57 17.50
CA GLY A 229 10.37 12.47 17.69
C GLY A 229 11.11 11.53 16.72
N VAL A 230 10.41 10.86 15.80
CA VAL A 230 11.03 10.09 14.70
C VAL A 230 10.27 10.37 13.41
N THR A 231 11.00 10.68 12.33
CA THR A 231 10.40 10.87 11.01
C THR A 231 10.14 9.52 10.36
N LEU A 232 8.89 9.26 9.96
CA LEU A 232 8.52 8.02 9.28
C LEU A 232 8.18 8.32 7.83
N LYS A 233 8.77 7.56 6.91
CA LYS A 233 8.54 7.68 5.46
C LYS A 233 8.39 6.32 4.81
N THR A 234 7.65 6.27 3.73
CA THR A 234 7.63 5.14 2.81
C THR A 234 8.55 5.40 1.61
N PHE A 235 9.04 4.36 0.95
CA PHE A 235 9.79 4.50 -0.31
C PHE A 235 9.00 5.32 -1.34
N THR A 236 7.70 5.07 -1.45
CA THR A 236 6.79 5.80 -2.34
C THR A 236 6.69 7.29 -2.02
N GLU A 237 6.70 7.69 -0.74
CA GLU A 237 6.73 9.10 -0.35
C GLU A 237 8.05 9.79 -0.69
N LEU A 238 9.15 9.04 -0.75
CA LEU A 238 10.47 9.53 -1.17
C LEU A 238 10.68 9.44 -2.69
N GLY A 239 9.69 8.97 -3.45
CA GLY A 239 9.78 8.78 -4.91
C GLY A 239 10.71 7.64 -5.32
N ILE A 240 10.89 6.64 -4.44
CA ILE A 240 11.76 5.48 -4.65
C ILE A 240 10.85 4.27 -4.92
N ASN A 241 11.01 3.63 -6.08
CA ASN A 241 10.25 2.47 -6.53
C ASN A 241 11.19 1.39 -7.05
#